data_AF-A0A242NUE3-F1
#
_entry.id   AF-A0A242NUE3-F1
#
_cell.length_a   1.000
_cell.length_b   1.000
_cell.length_c   1.000
_cell.angle_alpha   90.00
_cell.angle_beta   90.00
_cell.angle_gamma   90.00
#
_symmetry.space_group_name_H-M   'P 1'
#
loop_
_entity.id
_entity.type
_entity.pdbx_description
1 polymer ?
#
loop_
_entity_poly.entity_id
_entity_poly.type
_entity_poly.pdbx_seq_one_letter_code
_entity_poly.pdbx_strand_id
1 'polypeptide(L)'
;MKKIHLQKYIIAILAVIAIPFAMAESSDNVDSNTTEAIPVYDSRTEFLDINNKATEFITVYNKEHHTNLHTVEVNGKYYLPRCLVPLKAGWKKAEVHGGKIPFRYVISISCEKSKDDRYRKKWDIDVYVRNEQGNSIQSID
;
A
#
# COMPACT_ATOMS: atom_id res chain seq x y z
N MET A 1 -12.63 29.34 53.19
CA MET A 1 -12.46 29.94 51.85
C MET A 1 -11.03 30.43 51.68
N LYS A 2 -10.23 29.75 50.87
CA LYS A 2 -8.96 30.26 50.31
C LYS A 2 -8.79 29.61 48.94
N LYS A 3 -9.07 30.38 47.87
CA LYS A 3 -8.77 30.00 46.49
C LYS A 3 -7.29 30.27 46.27
N ILE A 4 -6.52 29.22 45.94
CA ILE A 4 -5.16 29.38 45.44
C ILE A 4 -5.21 28.97 43.97
N HIS A 5 -5.34 29.98 43.11
CA HIS A 5 -5.03 29.87 41.69
C HIS A 5 -3.54 30.17 41.54
N LEU A 6 -2.75 29.17 41.14
CA LEU A 6 -1.41 29.37 40.60
C LEU A 6 -1.25 28.36 39.47
N GLN A 7 -1.81 28.69 38.31
CA GLN A 7 -1.08 29.27 37.19
C GLN A 7 -0.09 28.26 36.58
N LYS A 8 -0.57 27.75 35.44
CA LYS A 8 0.05 26.85 34.47
C LYS A 8 1.53 27.18 34.23
N TYR A 9 2.42 26.23 34.52
CA TYR A 9 3.75 26.18 33.94
C TYR A 9 3.92 24.81 33.28
N ILE A 10 3.56 24.75 31.99
CA ILE A 10 3.92 23.65 31.10
C ILE A 10 5.34 23.97 30.62
N ILE A 11 6.34 23.35 31.25
CA ILE A 11 7.72 23.39 30.77
C ILE A 11 7.82 22.33 29.66
N ALA A 12 7.76 22.80 28.41
CA ALA A 12 8.04 21.97 27.25
C ALA A 12 9.56 21.71 27.17
N ILE A 13 9.98 20.50 27.53
CA ILE A 13 11.37 20.06 27.37
C ILE A 13 11.51 19.53 25.93
N LEU A 14 11.97 20.39 25.02
CA LEU A 14 12.42 20.00 23.69
C LEU A 14 13.84 19.40 23.81
N ALA A 15 13.92 18.08 23.92
CA ALA A 15 15.19 17.38 23.77
C ALA A 15 15.52 17.24 22.28
N VAL A 16 16.37 18.13 21.77
CA VAL A 16 17.01 18.00 20.46
C VAL A 16 18.13 16.97 20.59
N ILE A 17 17.86 15.73 20.19
CA ILE A 17 18.91 14.71 20.05
C ILE A 17 19.56 14.94 18.68
N ALA A 18 20.66 15.69 18.67
CA ALA A 18 21.57 15.73 17.54
C ALA A 18 22.35 14.41 17.51
N ILE A 19 22.00 13.50 16.60
CA ILE A 19 22.80 12.32 16.31
C ILE A 19 24.00 12.78 15.48
N PRO A 20 25.26 12.53 15.90
CA PRO A 20 26.41 12.78 15.04
C PRO A 20 26.37 11.78 13.87
N PHE A 21 26.23 12.31 12.66
CA PHE A 21 26.48 11.57 11.44
C PHE A 21 27.96 11.17 11.43
N ALA A 22 28.24 9.91 11.75
CA ALA A 22 29.52 9.31 11.42
C ALA A 22 29.56 9.16 9.89
N MET A 23 30.25 10.08 9.23
CA MET A 23 30.71 9.89 7.85
C MET A 23 31.80 8.83 7.88
N ALA A 24 31.47 7.62 7.40
CA ALA A 24 32.48 6.67 6.99
C ALA A 24 32.69 6.87 5.49
N GLU A 25 33.75 7.62 5.14
CA GLU A 25 34.35 7.56 3.82
C GLU A 25 34.99 6.17 3.66
N SER A 26 34.61 5.49 2.59
CA SER A 26 35.33 4.33 2.07
C SER A 26 35.45 4.56 0.58
N SER A 27 36.64 5.02 0.19
CA SER A 27 37.07 5.27 -1.17
C SER A 27 37.05 4.01 -2.04
N ASP A 28 36.56 4.19 -3.26
CA ASP A 28 37.02 3.61 -4.51
C ASP A 28 37.33 2.10 -4.57
N ASN A 29 36.44 1.39 -5.25
CA ASN A 29 36.88 0.58 -6.39
C ASN A 29 35.84 0.71 -7.51
N VAL A 30 36.24 1.45 -8.55
CA VAL A 30 35.56 1.47 -9.84
C VAL A 30 35.90 0.17 -10.55
N ASP A 31 35.08 -0.85 -10.35
CA ASP A 31 35.03 -1.98 -11.26
C ASP A 31 34.18 -1.57 -12.47
N SER A 32 34.87 -1.09 -13.49
CA SER A 32 34.31 -0.73 -14.79
C SER A 32 33.85 -1.98 -15.54
N ASN A 33 32.71 -2.56 -15.17
CA ASN A 33 32.01 -3.60 -15.94
C ASN A 33 30.50 -3.46 -15.71
N THR A 34 29.93 -2.27 -15.93
CA THR A 34 28.48 -2.06 -15.87
C THR A 34 27.82 -2.60 -17.14
N THR A 35 27.72 -3.92 -17.25
CA THR A 35 26.54 -4.50 -17.89
C THR A 35 25.39 -4.02 -17.01
N GLU A 36 24.58 -3.08 -17.52
CA GLU A 36 23.37 -2.63 -16.82
C GLU A 36 22.65 -3.88 -16.32
N ALA A 37 22.71 -4.12 -15.01
CA ALA A 37 22.08 -5.27 -14.42
C ALA A 37 20.61 -5.15 -14.78
N ILE A 38 20.12 -6.06 -15.63
CA ILE A 38 18.69 -6.19 -15.89
C ILE A 38 18.07 -6.29 -14.51
N PRO A 39 17.25 -5.32 -14.07
CA PRO A 39 16.68 -5.36 -12.74
C PRO A 39 15.86 -6.65 -12.66
N VAL A 40 16.38 -7.63 -11.92
CA VAL A 40 15.67 -8.88 -11.66
C VAL A 40 14.48 -8.49 -10.78
N TYR A 41 13.34 -8.37 -11.43
CA TYR A 41 12.07 -8.01 -10.81
C TYR A 41 11.57 -9.20 -9.99
N ASP A 42 11.57 -9.08 -8.65
CA ASP A 42 11.03 -10.11 -7.77
C ASP A 42 9.52 -9.93 -7.59
N SER A 43 8.79 -10.26 -8.64
CA SER A 43 7.31 -10.18 -8.70
C SER A 43 6.59 -10.65 -7.44
N ARG A 44 7.17 -11.61 -6.70
CA ARG A 44 6.59 -12.16 -5.49
C ARG A 44 6.48 -11.12 -4.37
N THR A 45 7.46 -10.24 -4.26
CA THR A 45 7.50 -9.18 -3.24
C THR A 45 6.45 -8.10 -3.54
N GLU A 46 6.28 -7.67 -4.80
CA GLU A 46 5.25 -6.67 -5.13
C GLU A 46 3.82 -7.20 -4.93
N PHE A 47 3.55 -8.47 -5.26
CA PHE A 47 2.23 -9.05 -5.00
C PHE A 47 1.94 -9.19 -3.51
N LEU A 48 2.95 -9.49 -2.69
CA LEU A 48 2.80 -9.51 -1.24
C LEU A 48 2.37 -8.14 -0.70
N ASP A 49 3.00 -7.05 -1.16
CA ASP A 49 2.64 -5.69 -0.74
C ASP A 49 1.19 -5.33 -1.14
N ILE A 50 0.75 -5.75 -2.33
CA ILE A 50 -0.63 -5.57 -2.80
C ILE A 50 -1.62 -6.33 -1.92
N ASN A 51 -1.35 -7.61 -1.65
CA ASN A 51 -2.22 -8.46 -0.83
C ASN A 51 -2.30 -7.96 0.62
N ASN A 52 -1.18 -7.50 1.18
CA ASN A 52 -1.13 -6.89 2.51
C ASN A 52 -1.96 -5.61 2.55
N LYS A 53 -1.81 -4.72 1.55
CA LYS A 53 -2.57 -3.47 1.52
C LYS A 53 -4.07 -3.67 1.36
N ALA A 54 -4.47 -4.64 0.54
CA ALA A 54 -5.88 -5.01 0.39
C ALA A 54 -6.45 -5.60 1.69
N THR A 55 -5.67 -6.44 2.39
CA THR A 55 -6.04 -7.01 3.69
C THR A 55 -6.18 -5.94 4.76
N GLU A 56 -5.26 -4.98 4.82
CA GLU A 56 -5.35 -3.83 5.72
C GLU A 56 -6.65 -3.05 5.48
N PHE A 57 -6.93 -2.72 4.21
CA PHE A 57 -8.12 -1.97 3.82
C PHE A 57 -9.42 -2.70 4.22
N ILE A 58 -9.54 -3.99 3.88
CA ILE A 58 -10.76 -4.75 4.19
C ILE A 58 -10.94 -4.99 5.69
N THR A 59 -9.85 -5.12 6.44
CA THR A 59 -9.92 -5.29 7.90
C THR A 59 -10.51 -4.05 8.57
N VAL A 60 -10.08 -2.86 8.13
CA VAL A 60 -10.65 -1.59 8.62
C VAL A 60 -12.13 -1.49 8.25
N TYR A 61 -12.47 -1.73 6.98
CA TYR A 61 -13.85 -1.68 6.51
C TYR A 61 -14.77 -2.66 7.25
N ASN A 62 -14.35 -3.91 7.42
CA ASN A 62 -15.12 -4.93 8.15
C ASN A 62 -15.42 -4.49 9.59
N LYS A 63 -14.43 -3.88 10.26
CA LYS A 63 -14.58 -3.37 11.62
C LYS A 63 -15.57 -2.21 11.69
N GLU A 64 -15.48 -1.26 10.76
CA GLU A 64 -16.29 -0.05 10.74
C GLU A 64 -17.75 -0.32 10.34
N HIS A 65 -17.96 -1.25 9.41
CA HIS A 65 -19.28 -1.55 8.83
C HIS A 65 -19.91 -2.84 9.38
N HIS A 66 -19.27 -3.50 10.35
CA HIS A 66 -19.71 -4.78 10.90
C HIS A 66 -19.95 -5.86 9.83
N THR A 67 -19.07 -5.91 8.83
CA THR A 67 -19.11 -6.90 7.75
C THR A 67 -18.02 -7.96 7.93
N ASN A 68 -18.10 -9.04 7.14
CA ASN A 68 -17.10 -10.09 7.11
C ASN A 68 -16.72 -10.42 5.66
N LEU A 69 -16.05 -9.46 5.03
CA LEU A 69 -15.58 -9.57 3.66
C LEU A 69 -14.13 -10.05 3.64
N HIS A 70 -13.76 -10.78 2.58
CA HIS A 70 -12.43 -11.35 2.40
C HIS A 70 -11.87 -11.00 1.04
N THR A 71 -10.57 -10.68 0.99
CA THR A 71 -9.84 -10.48 -0.26
C THR A 71 -9.40 -11.82 -0.85
N VAL A 72 -9.47 -11.92 -2.17
CA VAL A 72 -8.86 -13.03 -2.91
C VAL A 72 -7.43 -12.63 -3.27
N GLU A 73 -6.46 -13.45 -2.88
CA GLU A 73 -5.05 -13.21 -3.12
C GLU A 73 -4.74 -13.06 -4.62
N VAL A 74 -3.97 -12.03 -4.95
CA VAL A 74 -3.45 -11.86 -6.31
C VAL A 74 -2.20 -12.72 -6.45
N ASN A 75 -2.25 -13.72 -7.34
CA ASN A 75 -1.10 -14.53 -7.74
C ASN A 75 -0.74 -14.24 -9.22
N GLY A 76 0.47 -13.75 -9.44
CA GLY A 76 0.83 -13.02 -10.64
C GLY A 76 0.88 -13.80 -11.96
N LYS A 77 0.30 -13.20 -13.00
CA LYS A 77 0.76 -13.27 -14.41
C LYS A 77 1.19 -11.89 -14.95
N TYR A 78 1.15 -10.85 -14.12
CA TYR A 78 1.35 -9.45 -14.54
C TYR A 78 2.71 -8.93 -14.05
N TYR A 79 3.36 -8.10 -14.87
CA TYR A 79 4.54 -7.33 -14.48
C TYR A 79 4.09 -5.98 -13.91
N LEU A 80 4.44 -5.68 -12.65
CA LEU A 80 4.04 -4.45 -11.96
C LEU A 80 5.26 -3.68 -11.44
N PRO A 81 5.66 -2.57 -12.07
CA PRO A 81 6.88 -1.89 -11.65
C PRO A 81 6.78 -1.44 -10.19
N ARG A 82 7.87 -1.63 -9.42
CA ARG A 82 7.92 -1.30 -7.99
C ARG A 82 7.40 0.10 -7.71
N CYS A 83 6.54 0.23 -6.71
CA CYS A 83 6.04 1.52 -6.26
C CYS A 83 7.09 2.28 -5.43
N LEU A 84 7.21 3.58 -5.67
CA LEU A 84 8.12 4.49 -4.97
C LEU A 84 7.44 5.31 -3.87
N VAL A 85 6.12 5.17 -3.74
CA VAL A 85 5.29 5.84 -2.75
C VAL A 85 4.40 4.80 -2.07
N PRO A 86 3.84 5.09 -0.88
CA PRO A 86 2.88 4.19 -0.26
C PRO A 86 1.71 3.88 -1.20
N LEU A 87 1.32 2.60 -1.24
CA LEU A 87 0.16 2.16 -2.02
C LEU A 87 -1.13 2.77 -1.47
N LYS A 88 -2.04 3.14 -2.37
CA LYS A 88 -3.40 3.58 -2.04
C LYS A 88 -4.38 2.45 -2.29
N ALA A 89 -5.40 2.36 -1.46
CA ALA A 89 -6.48 1.40 -1.58
C ALA A 89 -7.83 2.11 -1.59
N GLY A 90 -8.77 1.66 -2.42
CA GLY A 90 -10.11 2.19 -2.45
C GLY A 90 -11.09 1.25 -3.18
N TRP A 91 -12.38 1.43 -2.91
CA TRP A 91 -13.43 0.70 -3.62
C TRP A 91 -13.50 1.12 -5.08
N LYS A 92 -13.69 0.14 -5.97
CA LYS A 92 -13.92 0.36 -7.39
C LYS A 92 -15.05 -0.55 -7.88
N LYS A 93 -15.94 0.02 -8.68
CA LYS A 93 -16.98 -0.74 -9.40
C LYS A 93 -16.35 -1.29 -10.67
N ALA A 94 -16.14 -2.61 -10.72
CA ALA A 94 -15.55 -3.30 -11.87
C ALA A 94 -16.65 -3.95 -12.70
N GLU A 95 -16.71 -3.61 -13.98
CA GLU A 95 -17.59 -4.27 -14.95
C GLU A 95 -17.18 -5.72 -15.16
N VAL A 96 -18.17 -6.60 -15.31
CA VAL A 96 -17.92 -8.01 -15.61
C VAL A 96 -18.50 -8.31 -16.98
N HIS A 97 -17.64 -8.54 -17.96
CA HIS A 97 -18.09 -8.89 -19.30
C HIS A 97 -18.53 -10.36 -19.37
N GLY A 98 -19.69 -10.62 -19.97
CA GLY A 98 -20.18 -11.97 -20.28
C GLY A 98 -20.84 -12.74 -19.12
N GLY A 99 -21.19 -12.08 -18.00
CA GLY A 99 -21.84 -12.72 -16.85
C GLY A 99 -23.29 -12.28 -16.61
N LYS A 100 -24.00 -13.02 -15.74
CA LYS A 100 -25.34 -12.62 -15.22
C LYS A 100 -25.28 -11.39 -14.30
N ILE A 101 -24.10 -11.10 -13.76
CA ILE A 101 -23.85 -9.99 -12.84
C ILE A 101 -23.15 -8.88 -13.64
N PRO A 102 -23.75 -7.68 -13.77
CA PRO A 102 -23.21 -6.63 -14.62
C PRO A 102 -21.94 -5.98 -14.06
N PHE A 103 -21.78 -5.98 -12.74
CA PHE A 103 -20.62 -5.42 -12.06
C PHE A 103 -20.40 -6.07 -10.70
N ARG A 104 -19.20 -5.88 -10.16
CA ARG A 104 -18.86 -6.24 -8.78
C ARG A 104 -18.02 -5.14 -8.16
N TYR A 105 -18.02 -5.05 -6.84
CA TYR A 105 -17.06 -4.22 -6.13
C TYR A 105 -15.75 -4.98 -5.92
N VAL A 106 -14.66 -4.27 -6.15
CA VAL A 106 -13.28 -4.74 -5.96
C VAL A 106 -12.52 -3.67 -5.18
N ILE A 107 -11.41 -4.06 -4.55
CA ILE A 107 -10.46 -3.10 -3.98
C ILE A 107 -9.44 -2.78 -5.07
N SER A 108 -9.37 -1.53 -5.49
CA SER A 108 -8.31 -1.04 -6.38
C SER A 108 -7.11 -0.63 -5.54
N ILE A 109 -5.99 -1.35 -5.71
CA ILE A 109 -4.69 -1.01 -5.14
C ILE A 109 -3.89 -0.26 -6.18
N SER A 110 -3.46 0.96 -5.88
CA SER A 110 -2.84 1.86 -6.84
C SER A 110 -1.51 2.42 -6.36
N CYS A 111 -0.65 2.66 -7.35
CA CYS A 111 0.63 3.32 -7.21
C CYS A 111 0.65 4.60 -8.07
N GLU A 112 0.94 5.74 -7.44
CA GLU A 112 1.00 7.04 -8.13
C GLU A 112 2.37 7.40 -8.70
N LYS A 113 3.41 6.64 -8.29
CA LYS A 113 4.78 6.83 -8.77
C LYS A 113 5.53 5.51 -8.70
N SER A 114 5.87 4.94 -9.85
CA SER A 114 6.65 3.70 -9.95
C SER A 114 8.09 3.97 -10.40
N LYS A 115 8.98 2.98 -10.22
CA LYS A 115 10.39 3.02 -10.63
C LYS A 115 10.59 2.85 -12.16
N ASP A 116 9.52 2.74 -12.95
CA ASP A 116 9.60 2.45 -14.38
C ASP A 116 9.12 3.64 -15.22
N ASP A 117 10.08 4.23 -15.92
CA ASP A 117 9.96 5.35 -16.85
C ASP A 117 9.59 4.93 -18.28
N ARG A 118 9.65 3.63 -18.61
CA ARG A 118 9.36 3.12 -19.97
C ARG A 118 7.89 2.77 -20.20
N TYR A 119 7.17 2.29 -19.19
CA TYR A 119 5.82 1.75 -19.41
C TYR A 119 4.73 2.47 -18.64
N ARG A 120 4.81 2.51 -17.32
CA ARG A 120 3.72 3.00 -16.48
C ARG A 120 4.25 3.65 -15.22
N LYS A 121 4.31 4.99 -15.23
CA LYS A 121 4.61 5.81 -14.04
C LYS A 121 3.57 5.64 -12.93
N LYS A 122 2.36 5.19 -13.30
CA LYS A 122 1.21 4.92 -12.42
C LYS A 122 0.54 3.62 -12.83
N TRP A 123 0.05 2.86 -11.85
CA TRP A 123 -0.69 1.62 -12.11
C TRP A 123 -1.72 1.36 -11.02
N ASP A 124 -2.73 0.58 -11.35
CA ASP A 124 -3.71 0.03 -10.42
C ASP A 124 -3.96 -1.46 -10.70
N ILE A 125 -4.29 -2.19 -9.64
CA ILE A 125 -4.66 -3.60 -9.67
C ILE A 125 -5.94 -3.80 -8.88
N ASP A 126 -6.86 -4.53 -9.48
CA ASP A 126 -8.14 -4.87 -8.88
C ASP A 126 -8.01 -6.18 -8.09
N VAL A 127 -8.20 -6.09 -6.78
CA VAL A 127 -8.24 -7.23 -5.86
C VAL A 127 -9.69 -7.61 -5.62
N TYR A 128 -10.06 -8.86 -5.91
CA TYR A 128 -11.42 -9.32 -5.74
C TYR A 128 -11.79 -9.48 -4.27
N VAL A 129 -13.03 -9.13 -3.95
CA VAL A 129 -13.62 -9.27 -2.62
C VAL A 129 -14.77 -10.25 -2.67
N ARG A 130 -14.87 -11.11 -1.65
CA ARG A 130 -15.93 -12.08 -1.46
C ARG A 130 -16.59 -11.88 -0.09
N ASN A 131 -17.88 -12.20 -0.01
CA ASN A 131 -18.55 -12.35 1.28
C ASN A 131 -18.28 -13.73 1.90
N GLU A 132 -18.83 -14.00 3.08
CA GLU A 132 -18.68 -15.26 3.81
C GLU A 132 -19.10 -16.50 3.01
N GLN A 133 -20.07 -16.35 2.09
CA GLN A 133 -20.54 -17.44 1.23
C GLN A 133 -19.67 -17.61 -0.03
N GLY A 134 -18.57 -16.86 -0.15
CA GLY A 134 -17.68 -16.91 -1.31
C GLY A 134 -18.21 -16.18 -2.54
N ASN A 135 -19.28 -15.39 -2.41
CA ASN A 135 -19.89 -14.65 -3.52
C ASN A 135 -19.26 -13.28 -3.72
N SER A 136 -19.19 -12.83 -4.97
CA SER A 136 -18.81 -11.45 -5.29
C SER A 136 -19.85 -10.46 -4.74
N ILE A 137 -19.39 -9.33 -4.23
CA ILE A 137 -20.28 -8.29 -3.69
C ILE A 137 -20.73 -7.29 -4.78
N GLN A 138 -21.97 -6.81 -4.66
CA GLN A 138 -22.60 -5.85 -5.58
C GLN A 138 -23.02 -4.54 -4.90
N SER A 139 -22.80 -4.43 -3.60
CA SER A 139 -23.00 -3.22 -2.81
C SER A 139 -21.85 -3.04 -1.83
N ILE A 140 -21.63 -1.78 -1.46
CA ILE A 140 -20.83 -1.34 -0.32
C ILE A 140 -21.76 -0.45 0.50
N ASP A 141 -21.71 -0.57 1.82
CA ASP A 141 -22.61 0.09 2.76
C ASP A 141 -21.99 1.37 3.31
#